data_AF-A0A2K8U3H1-F1
#
_entry.id   AF-A0A2K8U3H1-F1
#
_cell.length_a   1.000
_cell.length_b   1.000
_cell.length_c   1.000
_cell.angle_alpha   90.00
_cell.angle_beta   90.00
_cell.angle_gamma   90.00
#
_symmetry.space_group_name_H-M   'P 1'
#
loop_
_entity.id
_entity.type
_entity.pdbx_description
1 polymer ?
#
loop_
_entity_poly.entity_id
_entity_poly.type
_entity_poly.pdbx_seq_one_letter_code
_entity_poly.pdbx_strand_id
1 'polypeptide(L)'
;MGSPSCTRRRDLEPRADPQDLRASHIKPWADCDTDAERLDVFNGLLLAPQLDAAFDRGFVTIDDAGRVIVSGLLDPASRQVLGLDRPLWVQRLVDPHRAFLAWHRERVFRGRTTVSGE
;
A
#
# COMPACT_ATOMS: atom_id res chain seq x y z
N MET A 1 9.21 21.94 47.60
CA MET A 1 8.35 20.77 47.37
C MET A 1 7.52 21.01 46.13
N GLY A 2 7.49 20.04 45.19
CA GLY A 2 6.52 20.00 44.09
C GLY A 2 6.98 20.57 42.75
N SER A 3 7.90 19.88 42.06
CA SER A 3 7.97 19.99 40.60
C SER A 3 6.84 19.17 39.99
N PRO A 4 5.98 19.70 39.11
CA PRO A 4 5.03 18.88 38.38
C PRO A 4 5.77 18.23 37.20
N SER A 5 6.20 16.99 37.37
CA SER A 5 6.68 16.16 36.27
C SER A 5 5.49 15.85 35.36
N CYS A 6 5.31 16.68 34.32
CA CYS A 6 4.39 16.44 33.24
C CYS A 6 4.98 15.34 32.35
N THR A 7 4.77 14.08 32.73
CA THR A 7 4.97 12.92 31.86
C THR A 7 3.88 12.97 30.77
N ARG A 8 4.11 13.80 29.75
CA ARG A 8 3.43 13.65 28.46
C ARG A 8 3.73 12.23 27.98
N ARG A 9 2.69 11.40 27.94
CA ARG A 9 2.70 10.10 27.29
C ARG A 9 3.31 10.32 25.90
N ARG A 10 4.48 9.71 25.65
CA ARG A 10 4.98 9.59 24.29
C ARG A 10 4.09 8.53 23.66
N ASP A 11 3.04 8.98 22.99
CA ASP A 11 2.27 8.15 22.09
C ASP A 11 3.29 7.61 21.07
N LEU A 12 3.60 6.32 21.21
CA LEU A 12 4.47 5.58 20.30
C LEU A 12 3.67 5.27 19.03
N GLU A 13 3.13 6.32 18.39
CA GLU A 13 2.55 6.20 17.07
C GLU A 13 3.74 6.06 16.11
N PRO A 14 3.87 4.95 15.36
CA PRO A 14 4.86 4.86 14.29
C PRO A 14 4.48 5.87 13.22
N ARG A 15 4.92 7.12 13.38
CA ARG A 15 4.95 8.10 12.30
C ARG A 15 6.05 7.62 11.38
N ALA A 16 5.67 6.96 10.28
CA ALA A 16 6.58 6.77 9.16
C ALA A 16 7.17 8.16 8.83
N ASP A 17 8.48 8.30 8.92
CA ASP A 17 9.15 9.52 8.51
C ASP A 17 8.89 9.65 7.00
N PRO A 18 8.40 10.80 6.49
CA PRO A 18 8.22 10.98 5.06
C PRO A 18 9.48 10.70 4.24
N GLN A 19 10.66 10.75 4.85
CA GLN A 19 11.93 10.39 4.20
C GLN A 19 12.10 8.88 3.95
N ASP A 20 11.35 8.03 4.65
CA ASP A 20 11.38 6.58 4.47
C ASP A 20 10.33 6.08 3.46
N LEU A 21 9.45 6.95 2.99
CA LEU A 21 8.40 6.59 2.04
C LEU A 21 8.95 6.58 0.60
N ARG A 22 8.59 5.54 -0.14
CA ARG A 22 8.86 5.43 -1.57
C ARG A 22 7.61 5.78 -2.36
N ALA A 23 7.79 6.60 -3.39
CA ALA A 23 6.78 6.80 -4.41
C ALA A 23 6.82 5.60 -5.37
N SER A 24 5.90 4.68 -5.17
CA SER A 24 5.71 3.48 -5.97
C SER A 24 4.74 3.77 -7.12
N HIS A 25 5.05 3.32 -8.33
CA HIS A 25 4.12 3.44 -9.46
C HIS A 25 3.12 2.29 -9.41
N ILE A 26 1.82 2.58 -9.58
CA ILE A 26 0.80 1.54 -9.63
C ILE A 26 0.91 0.74 -10.93
N LYS A 27 0.99 1.44 -12.06
CA LYS A 27 1.30 0.90 -13.39
C LYS A 27 2.78 1.18 -13.65
N PRO A 28 3.64 0.14 -13.77
CA PRO A 28 5.06 0.32 -14.03
C PRO A 28 5.31 1.19 -15.26
N TRP A 29 6.38 1.99 -15.19
CA TRP A 29 6.77 2.91 -16.27
C TRP A 29 6.90 2.23 -17.64
N ALA A 30 7.38 0.97 -17.64
CA ALA A 30 7.57 0.17 -18.85
C ALA A 30 6.26 -0.22 -19.54
N ASP A 31 5.17 -0.34 -18.79
CA ASP A 31 3.86 -0.75 -19.29
C ASP A 31 2.91 0.43 -19.53
N CYS A 32 3.31 1.66 -19.21
CA CYS A 32 2.53 2.86 -19.48
C CYS A 32 2.48 3.13 -20.99
N ASP A 33 1.26 3.35 -21.50
CA ASP A 33 0.98 3.52 -22.93
C ASP A 33 1.31 4.94 -23.40
N THR A 34 1.26 5.91 -22.49
CA THR A 34 1.54 7.33 -22.78
C THR A 34 2.43 7.97 -21.72
N ASP A 35 3.15 9.03 -22.10
CA ASP A 35 3.90 9.85 -21.14
C ASP A 35 3.00 10.58 -20.14
N ALA A 36 1.73 10.81 -20.49
CA ALA A 36 0.74 11.35 -19.57
C ALA A 36 0.50 10.42 -18.37
N GLU A 37 0.38 9.11 -18.60
CA GLU A 37 0.23 8.12 -17.52
C GLU A 37 1.50 8.00 -16.66
N ARG A 38 2.68 8.20 -17.25
CA ARG A 38 3.98 8.17 -16.54
C ARG A 38 4.15 9.35 -15.60
N LEU A 39 3.62 10.51 -15.99
CA LEU A 39 3.69 11.74 -15.21
C LEU A 39 2.41 11.98 -14.39
N ASP A 40 1.46 11.06 -14.43
CA ASP A 40 0.22 11.17 -13.68
C ASP A 40 0.49 10.97 -12.19
N VAL A 41 0.16 11.99 -11.39
CA VAL A 41 0.26 11.97 -9.93
C VAL A 41 -0.62 10.86 -9.33
N PHE A 42 -1.67 10.44 -10.03
CA PHE A 42 -2.56 9.36 -9.63
C PHE A 42 -2.05 7.96 -10.01
N ASN A 43 -0.97 7.87 -10.78
CA ASN A 43 -0.26 6.61 -10.99
C ASN A 43 0.79 6.34 -9.89
N GLY A 44 0.83 7.15 -8.82
CA GLY A 44 1.76 7.00 -7.70
C GLY A 44 1.08 6.72 -6.36
N LEU A 45 1.69 5.86 -5.54
CA LEU A 45 1.34 5.65 -4.14
C LEU A 45 2.57 5.81 -3.25
N LEU A 46 2.37 6.43 -2.09
CA LEU A 46 3.40 6.50 -1.05
C LEU A 46 3.33 5.26 -0.17
N LEU A 47 4.31 4.38 -0.31
CA LEU A 47 4.39 3.13 0.42
C LEU A 47 5.71 3.06 1.18
N ALA A 48 5.71 2.37 2.32
CA ALA A 48 6.96 2.03 2.98
C ALA A 48 7.77 1.05 2.11
N PRO A 49 9.11 1.02 2.18
CA PRO A 49 9.95 0.29 1.22
C PRO A 49 9.66 -1.21 1.19
N GLN A 50 9.34 -1.79 2.35
CA GLN A 50 8.94 -3.19 2.45
C GLN A 50 7.57 -3.49 1.81
N LEU A 51 6.64 -2.54 1.84
CA LEU A 51 5.32 -2.67 1.21
C LEU A 51 5.39 -2.42 -0.30
N ASP A 52 6.19 -1.46 -0.73
CA ASP A 52 6.54 -1.18 -2.12
C ASP A 52 7.06 -2.46 -2.81
N ALA A 53 8.06 -3.12 -2.21
CA ALA A 53 8.58 -4.38 -2.75
C ALA A 53 7.54 -5.52 -2.78
N ALA A 54 6.61 -5.55 -1.84
CA ALA A 54 5.53 -6.54 -1.81
C ALA A 54 4.46 -6.25 -2.88
N PHE A 55 4.19 -4.97 -3.13
CA PHE A 55 3.25 -4.48 -4.13
C PHE A 55 3.78 -4.77 -5.54
N ASP A 56 5.01 -4.35 -5.85
CA ASP A 56 5.67 -4.60 -7.16
C ASP A 56 5.77 -6.09 -7.51
N ARG A 57 5.97 -6.95 -6.50
CA ARG A 57 6.02 -8.40 -6.69
C ARG A 57 4.65 -9.06 -6.82
N GLY A 58 3.57 -8.29 -6.65
CA GLY A 58 2.19 -8.77 -6.72
C GLY A 58 1.72 -9.53 -5.49
N PHE A 59 2.42 -9.44 -4.35
CA PHE A 59 1.95 -10.04 -3.09
C PHE A 59 0.89 -9.19 -2.40
N VAL A 60 0.81 -7.91 -2.73
CA VAL A 60 -0.14 -6.96 -2.15
C VAL A 60 -0.78 -6.16 -3.26
N THR A 61 -2.06 -5.82 -3.12
CA THR A 61 -2.77 -4.87 -3.99
C THR A 61 -3.78 -4.08 -3.16
N ILE A 62 -4.49 -3.14 -3.77
CA ILE A 62 -5.48 -2.29 -3.09
C ILE A 62 -6.81 -2.41 -3.83
N ASP A 63 -7.90 -2.54 -3.09
CA ASP A 63 -9.25 -2.54 -3.64
C ASP A 63 -9.79 -1.13 -3.89
N ASP A 64 -10.96 -1.03 -4.51
CA ASP A 64 -11.56 0.27 -4.85
C ASP A 64 -12.08 1.05 -3.62
N ALA A 65 -12.14 0.40 -2.45
CA ALA A 65 -12.44 1.05 -1.17
C ALA A 65 -11.15 1.49 -0.44
N GLY A 66 -9.97 1.28 -1.03
CA GLY A 66 -8.68 1.61 -0.44
C GLY A 66 -8.17 0.57 0.57
N ARG A 67 -8.83 -0.58 0.71
CA ARG A 67 -8.36 -1.67 1.57
C ARG A 67 -7.22 -2.42 0.89
N VAL A 68 -6.17 -2.69 1.66
CA VAL A 68 -5.04 -3.50 1.22
C VAL A 68 -5.45 -4.98 1.19
N ILE A 69 -5.35 -5.59 0.02
CA ILE A 69 -5.55 -7.03 -0.21
C ILE A 69 -4.17 -7.69 -0.26
N VAL A 70 -4.00 -8.76 0.52
CA VAL A 70 -2.77 -9.54 0.58
C VAL A 70 -3.00 -10.87 -0.14
N SER A 71 -2.07 -11.25 -1.01
CA SER A 71 -2.08 -12.54 -1.68
C SER A 71 -1.90 -13.68 -0.70
N GLY A 72 -2.65 -14.76 -0.89
CA GLY A 72 -2.48 -16.01 -0.15
C GLY A 72 -1.15 -16.73 -0.43
N LEU A 73 -0.35 -16.25 -1.39
CA LEU A 73 1.01 -16.75 -1.65
C LEU A 73 2.05 -16.19 -0.66
N LEU A 74 1.70 -15.15 0.10
CA LEU A 74 2.59 -14.58 1.10
C LEU A 74 2.49 -15.42 2.39
N ASP A 75 3.62 -15.95 2.85
CA ASP A 75 3.63 -16.77 4.05
C ASP A 75 3.28 -15.95 5.31
N PRO A 76 2.72 -16.58 6.36
CA PRO A 76 2.28 -15.88 7.56
C PRO A 76 3.40 -15.13 8.29
N ALA A 77 4.63 -15.64 8.27
CA ALA A 77 5.76 -15.02 8.96
C ALA A 77 6.19 -13.74 8.23
N SER A 78 6.29 -13.78 6.90
CA SER A 78 6.52 -12.59 6.06
C SER A 78 5.40 -11.58 6.24
N ARG A 79 4.15 -12.03 6.32
CA ARG A 79 3.00 -11.15 6.54
C ARG A 79 3.10 -10.39 7.87
N GLN A 80 3.55 -11.05 8.93
CA GLN A 80 3.78 -10.43 10.24
C GLN A 80 4.94 -9.43 10.20
N VAL A 81 6.06 -9.79 9.56
CA VAL A 81 7.22 -8.89 9.40
C VAL A 81 6.87 -7.63 8.62
N LEU A 82 5.99 -7.76 7.61
CA LEU A 82 5.51 -6.64 6.79
C LEU A 82 4.38 -5.84 7.44
N GLY A 83 3.87 -6.24 8.60
CA GLY A 83 2.73 -5.58 9.27
C GLY A 83 1.40 -5.74 8.54
N LEU A 84 1.26 -6.81 7.75
CA LEU A 84 0.09 -7.17 6.96
C LEU A 84 -0.83 -8.17 7.67
N ASP A 85 -0.55 -8.45 8.94
CA ASP A 85 -1.33 -9.29 9.86
C ASP A 85 -2.63 -8.59 10.32
N ARG A 86 -2.67 -7.26 10.21
CA ARG A 86 -3.85 -6.42 10.44
C ARG A 86 -4.39 -5.83 9.13
N PRO A 87 -5.69 -5.51 9.06
CA PRO A 87 -6.24 -4.76 7.93
C PRO A 87 -5.55 -3.40 7.82
N LEU A 88 -5.13 -3.04 6.61
CA LEU A 88 -4.56 -1.75 6.27
C LEU A 88 -5.44 -1.06 5.23
N TRP A 89 -5.43 0.27 5.28
CA TRP A 89 -6.17 1.12 4.35
C TRP A 89 -5.29 2.25 3.85
N VAL A 90 -5.34 2.50 2.54
CA VAL A 90 -4.74 3.67 1.93
C VAL A 90 -5.66 4.85 2.18
N GLN A 91 -5.12 5.84 2.88
CA GLN A 91 -5.81 7.10 3.14
C GLN A 91 -5.83 7.95 1.87
N ARG A 92 -6.97 8.61 1.59
CA ARG A 92 -7.17 9.52 0.44
C ARG A 92 -7.02 8.85 -0.95
N LEU A 93 -7.50 7.62 -1.11
CA LEU A 93 -7.69 7.07 -2.45
C LEU A 93 -8.76 7.89 -3.19
N VAL A 94 -8.39 8.49 -4.31
CA VAL A 94 -9.29 9.20 -5.22
C VAL A 94 -9.58 8.37 -6.48
N ASP A 95 -10.70 8.68 -7.14
CA ASP A 95 -11.21 7.91 -8.28
C ASP A 95 -10.20 7.69 -9.43
N PRO A 96 -9.34 8.66 -9.79
CA PRO A 96 -8.30 8.45 -10.79
C PRO A 96 -7.35 7.28 -10.50
N HIS A 97 -7.07 6.97 -9.22
CA HIS A 97 -6.21 5.83 -8.88
C HIS A 97 -6.86 4.48 -9.21
N ARG A 98 -8.20 4.40 -9.25
CA ARG A 98 -8.94 3.14 -9.39
C ARG A 98 -8.63 2.45 -10.72
N ALA A 99 -8.45 3.21 -11.81
CA ALA A 99 -8.11 2.65 -13.11
C ALA A 99 -6.72 1.98 -13.08
N PHE A 100 -5.72 2.64 -12.49
CA PHE A 100 -4.39 2.07 -12.32
C PHE A 100 -4.42 0.86 -11.38
N LEU A 101 -5.17 0.93 -10.27
CA LEU A 101 -5.31 -0.18 -9.33
C LEU A 101 -6.02 -1.39 -9.95
N ALA A 102 -7.03 -1.16 -10.79
CA ALA A 102 -7.66 -2.23 -11.55
C ALA A 102 -6.64 -2.93 -12.46
N TRP A 103 -5.86 -2.16 -13.21
CA TRP A 103 -4.76 -2.69 -14.03
C TRP A 103 -3.77 -3.51 -13.19
N HIS A 104 -3.36 -2.99 -12.03
CA HIS A 104 -2.44 -3.69 -11.12
C HIS A 104 -3.03 -5.01 -10.59
N ARG A 105 -4.31 -5.02 -10.20
CA ARG A 105 -5.04 -6.22 -9.76
C ARG A 105 -5.13 -7.28 -10.86
N GLU A 106 -5.25 -6.87 -12.12
CA GLU A 106 -5.38 -7.78 -13.26
C GLU A 106 -4.04 -8.34 -13.74
N ARG A 107 -2.97 -7.54 -13.67
CA ARG A 107 -1.69 -7.88 -14.32
C ARG A 107 -0.53 -8.19 -13.38
N VAL A 108 -0.49 -7.59 -12.21
CA VAL A 108 0.64 -7.72 -11.27
C VAL A 108 0.25 -8.60 -10.09
N PHE A 109 -0.94 -8.40 -9.52
CA PHE A 109 -1.38 -9.10 -8.32
C PHE A 109 -1.46 -10.62 -8.52
N ARG A 110 -0.77 -11.35 -7.66
CA ARG A 110 -0.65 -12.83 -7.69
C ARG A 110 -1.55 -13.52 -6.67
N GLY A 111 -2.64 -12.88 -6.28
CA GLY A 111 -3.66 -13.51 -5.44
C GLY A 111 -4.84 -13.95 -6.27
N ARG A 112 -5.35 -15.16 -6.04
CA ARG A 112 -6.69 -15.51 -6.53
C ARG A 112 -7.67 -14.59 -5.82
N THR A 113 -8.27 -13.65 -6.54
CA THR A 113 -9.56 -13.07 -6.16
C THR A 113 -10.56 -14.21 -6.21
N THR A 114 -10.70 -14.96 -5.11
CA THR A 114 -11.91 -15.75 -4.91
C THR A 114 -13.04 -14.73 -4.79
N VAL A 115 -13.68 -14.43 -5.92
CA VAL A 115 -15.05 -13.96 -5.91
C VAL A 115 -15.85 -15.08 -5.26
N SER A 116 -16.02 -14.99 -3.94
CA SER A 116 -17.06 -15.73 -3.26
C SER A 116 -18.37 -15.13 -3.78
N GLY A 117 -18.90 -15.73 -4.84
CA GLY A 117 -20.26 -15.49 -5.26
C GLY A 117 -21.19 -16.06 -4.18
N GLU A 118 -22.04 -15.20 -3.65
CA GLU A 118 -23.33 -15.53 -3.06
C GLU A 118 -24.39 -14.69 -3.77
#